data_AF-A0A2V8TQW1-F1
#
_entry.id   AF-A0A2V8TQW1-F1
#
_cell.length_a   1.000
_cell.length_b   1.000
_cell.length_c   1.000
_cell.angle_alpha   90.00
_cell.angle_beta   90.00
_cell.angle_gamma   90.00
#
_symmetry.space_group_name_H-M   'P 1'
#
loop_
_entity.id
_entity.type
_entity.pdbx_description
1 polymer ?
#
loop_
_entity_poly.entity_id
_entity_poly.type
_entity_poly.pdbx_seq_one_letter_code
_entity_poly.pdbx_strand_id
1 'polypeptide(L)' 'MMPADTIKAGQTPVTIVFQDGSTLVLDPGSSAKVGLSSKTPVFQLQSGPAHYSLTNLAAVKL' A
#
# COMPACT_ATOMS: atom_id res chain seq x y z
N MET A 1 10.94 -4.91 14.31
CA MET A 1 9.95 -4.12 13.54
C MET A 1 10.56 -3.91 12.17
N MET A 2 9.89 -4.35 11.09
CA MET A 2 10.34 -3.98 9.74
C MET A 2 10.11 -2.47 9.57
N PRO A 3 11.04 -1.73 8.91
CA PRO A 3 10.83 -0.32 8.66
C PRO A 3 9.53 -0.12 7.87
N ALA A 4 8.73 0.87 8.26
CA ALA A 4 7.60 1.30 7.46
C ALA A 4 8.18 2.12 6.30
N ASP A 5 8.17 1.55 5.11
CA ASP A 5 8.65 2.21 3.90
C ASP A 5 7.62 3.21 3.42
N THR A 6 8.06 4.46 3.24
CA THR A 6 7.21 5.50 2.67
C THR A 6 7.33 5.43 1.16
N ILE A 7 6.24 5.07 0.50
CA ILE A 7 6.13 4.98 -0.94
C ILE A 7 5.49 6.28 -1.43
N LYS A 8 6.23 6.99 -2.28
CA LYS A 8 5.73 8.18 -2.96
C LYS A 8 5.65 7.91 -4.46
N ALA A 9 4.45 7.95 -5.01
CA ALA A 9 4.26 7.92 -6.43
C ALA A 9 4.73 9.27 -7.02
N GLY A 10 5.66 9.18 -7.97
CA GLY A 10 6.15 10.33 -8.72
C GLY A 10 5.13 10.74 -9.79
N GLN A 11 5.58 10.87 -11.03
CA GLN A 11 4.70 11.15 -12.17
C GLN A 11 4.00 9.91 -12.73
N THR A 12 4.38 8.72 -12.27
CA THR A 12 3.80 7.44 -12.68
C THR A 12 3.10 6.77 -11.51
N PRO A 13 1.99 6.06 -11.73
CA PRO A 13 1.33 5.31 -10.68
C PRO A 13 2.25 4.21 -10.15
N VAL A 14 2.16 3.92 -8.87
CA VAL A 14 2.94 2.85 -8.21
C VAL A 14 2.00 1.72 -7.85
N THR A 15 2.26 0.53 -8.38
CA THR A 15 1.51 -0.69 -8.04
C THR A 15 2.31 -1.53 -7.07
N ILE A 16 1.70 -1.86 -5.93
CA ILE A 16 2.23 -2.73 -4.89
C ILE A 16 1.43 -4.02 -4.98
N VAL A 17 2.12 -5.15 -5.11
CA VAL A 17 1.53 -6.49 -5.12
C VAL A 17 1.93 -7.21 -3.84
N PHE A 18 0.94 -7.65 -3.07
CA PHE A 18 1.14 -8.42 -1.86
C PHE A 18 1.19 -9.92 -2.17
N GLN A 19 1.78 -10.70 -1.26
CA GLN A 19 1.99 -12.15 -1.45
C GLN A 19 0.68 -12.95 -1.57
N ASP A 20 -0.42 -12.43 -1.04
CA ASP A 20 -1.76 -13.02 -1.12
C ASP A 20 -2.48 -12.69 -2.45
N GLY A 21 -1.84 -11.96 -3.35
CA GLY A 21 -2.40 -11.49 -4.61
C GLY A 21 -3.18 -10.17 -4.50
N SER A 22 -3.30 -9.59 -3.30
CA SER A 22 -3.88 -8.25 -3.15
C SER A 22 -2.99 -7.22 -3.85
N THR A 23 -3.60 -6.22 -4.46
CA THR A 23 -2.89 -5.15 -5.17
C THR A 23 -3.33 -3.77 -4.71
N LEU A 24 -2.39 -2.84 -4.72
CA LEU A 24 -2.59 -1.47 -4.27
C LEU A 24 -1.93 -0.53 -5.25
N VAL A 25 -2.71 0.35 -5.85
CA VAL A 25 -2.26 1.31 -6.86
C VAL A 25 -2.32 2.70 -6.27
N LEU A 26 -1.18 3.34 -6.13
CA LEU A 26 -1.05 4.75 -5.81
C LEU A 26 -1.08 5.55 -7.11
N ASP A 27 -2.00 6.49 -7.22
CA ASP A 27 -2.01 7.45 -8.33
C ASP A 27 -0.75 8.33 -8.35
N PRO A 28 -0.39 8.90 -9.51
CA PRO A 28 0.70 9.87 -9.61
C PRO A 28 0.56 11.01 -8.60
N GLY A 29 1.65 11.34 -7.90
CA GLY A 29 1.69 12.37 -6.87
C GLY A 29 1.19 11.91 -5.49
N SER A 30 0.54 10.75 -5.39
CA SER A 30 0.08 10.19 -4.11
C SER A 30 1.23 9.65 -3.27
N SER A 31 1.02 9.62 -1.95
CA SER A 31 2.00 9.15 -0.97
C SER A 31 1.32 8.23 0.03
N ALA A 32 1.97 7.11 0.36
CA ALA A 32 1.51 6.20 1.39
C ALA A 32 2.67 5.56 2.15
N LYS A 33 2.38 5.08 3.34
CA LYS A 33 3.28 4.22 4.10
C LYS A 33 2.82 2.78 3.99
N VAL A 34 3.76 1.91 3.66
CA VAL A 34 3.54 0.47 3.64
C VAL A 34 4.47 -0.13 4.67
N GLY A 35 3.91 -0.95 5.55
CA GLY A 35 4.66 -1.65 6.58
C GLY A 35 4.17 -3.07 6.74
N LEU A 36 4.84 -3.81 7.61
CA LEU A 36 4.41 -5.13 8.02
C LEU A 36 4.29 -5.16 9.54
N SER A 37 3.08 -5.45 10.05
CA SER A 37 2.83 -5.66 11.47
C SER A 37 2.49 -7.12 11.70
N SER A 38 3.39 -7.87 12.34
CA SER A 38 3.18 -9.28 12.72
C SER A 38 2.67 -10.18 11.57
N LYS A 39 3.23 -10.02 10.35
CA LYS A 39 2.86 -10.68 9.08
C LYS A 39 1.67 -10.10 8.32
N THR A 40 0.95 -9.14 8.89
CA THR A 40 -0.11 -8.42 8.17
C THR A 40 0.47 -7.17 7.52
N PRO A 41 0.36 -6.99 6.19
CA PRO A 41 0.70 -5.75 5.55
C PRO A 41 -0.21 -4.63 6.06
N VAL A 42 0.39 -3.51 6.43
CA VAL A 42 -0.30 -2.31 6.87
C VAL A 42 -0.09 -1.26 5.79
N PHE A 43 -1.18 -0.68 5.31
CA PHE A 43 -1.14 0.40 4.34
C PHE A 43 -1.78 1.63 4.96
N GLN A 44 -1.07 2.75 4.94
CA GLN A 44 -1.58 4.04 5.38
C GLN A 44 -1.42 5.06 4.27
N LEU A 45 -2.53 5.50 3.69
CA LEU A 45 -2.54 6.60 2.74
C LEU A 45 -2.19 7.90 3.47
N GLN A 46 -1.14 8.58 2.99
CA GLN A 46 -0.74 9.87 3.55
C GLN A 46 -1.34 11.03 2.77
N SER A 47 -1.39 10.93 1.44
CA SER A 47 -1.91 12.00 0.58
C SER A 47 -2.26 11.49 -0.81
N GLY A 48 -3.26 12.10 -1.44
CA GLY A 48 -3.71 11.77 -2.80
C GLY A 48 -4.63 10.54 -2.86
N PRO A 49 -5.11 10.16 -4.05
CA PRO A 49 -5.92 8.97 -4.24
C PRO A 49 -5.07 7.69 -4.30
N ALA A 50 -5.68 6.59 -3.85
CA ALA A 50 -5.16 5.24 -4.02
C ALA A 50 -6.31 4.27 -4.27
N HIS A 51 -6.07 3.29 -5.12
CA HIS A 51 -6.99 2.21 -5.45
C HIS A 51 -6.51 0.91 -4.81
N TYR A 52 -7.45 0.21 -4.17
CA TYR A 52 -7.20 -1.03 -3.45
C TYR A 52 -7.99 -2.15 -4.11
N SER A 53 -7.32 -3.23 -4.47
CA SER A 53 -7.97 -4.46 -4.90
C SER A 53 -7.49 -5.58 -3.97
N LEU A 54 -8.23 -5.76 -2.88
CA LEU A 54 -7.91 -6.73 -1.84
C LEU A 54 -8.66 -8.04 -2.09
N THR A 55 -7.94 -9.16 -2.05
CA THR A 55 -8.55 -10.49 -2.15
C THR A 55 -9.34 -10.83 -0.89
N ASN A 56 -8.96 -10.25 0.25
CA ASN A 56 -9.66 -10.34 1.53
C ASN A 56 -9.54 -9.00 2.28
N LEU A 57 -10.61 -8.54 2.93
CA LEU A 57 -10.59 -7.32 3.76
C LEU A 57 -9.59 -7.42 4.93
N ALA A 58 -9.28 -8.63 5.40
CA ALA A 58 -8.26 -8.86 6.42
C ALA A 58 -6.82 -8.99 5.86
N ALA A 59 -6.66 -8.96 4.53
CA ALA A 59 -5.36 -9.10 3.89
C ALA A 59 -4.44 -7.91 4.20
N VAL A 60 -5.00 -6.70 4.17
CA VAL A 60 -4.28 -5.46 4.42
C VAL A 60 -5.00 -4.69 5.49
N LYS A 61 -4.24 -4.26 6.51
CA LYS A 61 -4.75 -3.34 7.51
C LYS A 61 -4.65 -1.92 6.96
N LEU A 62 -5.80 -1.34 6.63
CA LEU A 62 -5.96 0.06 6.18
C LEU A 62 -5.99 1.02 7.38
#